data_AF-A0A348W834-F1
#
_entry.id   AF-A0A348W834-F1
#
_cell.length_a   1.000
_cell.length_b   1.000
_cell.length_c   1.000
_cell.angle_alpha   90.00
_cell.angle_beta   90.00
_cell.angle_gamma   90.00
#
_symmetry.space_group_name_H-M   'P 1'
#
loop_
_entity.id
_entity.type
_entity.pdbx_description
1 polymer ?
#
loop_
_entity_poly.entity_id
_entity_poly.type
_entity_poly.pdbx_seq_one_letter_code
_entity_poly.pdbx_strand_id
1 'polypeptide(L)' 'MTEYNFAYLDEQTKRMIRRAILKGMAIPGYQVPFASREMPMPYGWGT' A
#
# COMPACT_ATOMS: atom_id res chain seq x y z
N MET A 1 -20.73 12.15 -6.97
CA MET A 1 -20.32 10.73 -6.83
C MET A 1 -18.84 10.68 -7.17
N THR A 2 -17.96 10.38 -6.20
CA THR A 2 -16.57 10.07 -6.52
C THR A 2 -16.51 8.64 -7.05
N GLU A 3 -16.11 8.44 -8.31
CA GLU A 3 -15.97 7.11 -8.94
C GLU A 3 -14.88 6.24 -8.30
N TYR A 4 -14.09 6.81 -7.39
CA TYR A 4 -13.02 6.11 -6.70
C TYR A 4 -13.45 5.56 -5.34
N ASN A 5 -12.86 4.43 -4.96
CA ASN A 5 -13.00 3.90 -3.60
C ASN A 5 -12.44 4.89 -2.57
N PHE A 6 -12.90 4.79 -1.32
CA PHE A 6 -12.32 5.57 -0.23
C PHE A 6 -10.80 5.36 -0.16
N ALA A 7 -10.04 6.45 -0.04
CA ALA A 7 -8.58 6.46 -0.09
C ALA A 7 -7.98 5.85 -1.39
N TYR A 8 -8.70 5.98 -2.51
CA TYR A 8 -8.30 5.61 -3.89
C TYR A 8 -8.11 4.10 -4.14
N LEU A 9 -7.47 3.38 -3.23
CA LEU A 9 -7.11 1.97 -3.35
C LEU A 9 -8.34 1.03 -3.29
N ASP A 10 -8.26 -0.09 -4.01
CA ASP A 10 -9.19 -1.21 -3.85
C ASP A 10 -8.98 -1.95 -2.51
N GLU A 11 -9.97 -2.73 -2.09
CA GLU A 11 -9.90 -3.42 -0.80
C GLU A 11 -8.82 -4.51 -0.76
N GLN A 12 -8.49 -5.09 -1.91
CA GLN A 12 -7.43 -6.09 -2.02
C GLN A 12 -6.06 -5.47 -1.74
N THR A 13 -5.76 -4.31 -2.33
CA THR A 13 -4.47 -3.61 -2.12
C THR A 13 -4.36 -3.16 -0.67
N LYS A 14 -5.43 -2.60 -0.10
CA LYS A 14 -5.45 -2.23 1.32
C LYS A 14 -5.20 -3.43 2.23
N ARG A 15 -5.83 -4.59 1.97
CA ARG A 15 -5.61 -5.82 2.75
C ARG A 15 -4.15 -6.28 2.66
N MET A 16 -3.54 -6.18 1.49
CA MET A 16 -2.14 -6.56 1.29
C MET A 16 -1.19 -5.63 2.06
N ILE A 17 -1.36 -4.31 1.93
CA ILE A 17 -0.55 -3.31 2.65
C ILE A 17 -0.67 -3.52 4.17
N ARG A 18 -1.88 -3.72 4.69
CA ARG A 18 -2.09 -4.00 6.13
C ARG A 18 -1.30 -5.23 6.61
N ARG A 19 -1.24 -6.30 5.81
CA ARG A 19 -0.44 -7.50 6.14
C ARG A 19 1.06 -7.22 6.10
N ALA A 20 1.53 -6.41 5.15
CA ALA A 20 2.93 -6.00 5.08
C ALA A 20 3.34 -5.16 6.30
N ILE A 21 2.49 -4.20 6.71
CA ILE A 21 2.70 -3.39 7.91
C ILE A 21 2.83 -4.27 9.16
N LEU A 22 1.88 -5.20 9.37
CA LEU A 22 1.94 -6.10 10.53
C LEU A 22 3.21 -6.95 10.55
N LYS A 23 3.70 -7.41 9.38
CA LYS A 23 4.98 -8.11 9.28
C LYS A 23 6.17 -7.20 9.61
N GLY A 24 6.15 -5.96 9.13
CA GLY A 24 7.22 -4.99 9.39
C GLY A 24 7.31 -4.61 10.86
N MET A 25 6.16 -4.52 11.54
CA MET A 25 6.11 -4.34 13.00
C MET A 25 6.66 -5.54 13.76
N ALA A 26 6.39 -6.76 13.29
CA ALA A 26 6.83 -7.99 13.94
C ALA A 26 8.33 -8.32 13.70
N ILE A 27 8.95 -7.75 12.66
CA ILE A 27 10.34 -8.02 12.28
C ILE A 27 11.07 -6.68 12.08
N PRO A 28 11.55 -6.04 13.17
CA PRO A 28 12.20 -4.74 13.09
C PRO A 28 13.44 -4.77 12.18
N GLY A 29 13.54 -3.77 11.29
CA GLY A 29 14.66 -3.64 10.35
C GLY A 29 14.54 -4.49 9.08
N TYR A 30 13.55 -5.39 8.98
CA TYR A 30 13.31 -6.16 7.76
C TYR A 30 12.43 -5.38 6.77
N GLN A 31 12.94 -5.19 5.56
CA GLN A 31 12.18 -4.58 4.45
C GLN A 31 11.18 -5.60 3.90
N VAL A 32 9.92 -5.48 4.31
CA VAL A 32 8.86 -6.37 3.83
C VAL A 32 8.52 -6.00 2.38
N PRO A 33 8.73 -6.90 1.41
CA PRO A 33 8.31 -6.64 0.04
C PRO A 33 6.79 -6.58 -0.04
N PHE A 34 6.27 -5.58 -0.74
CA PHE A 34 4.85 -5.43 -1.04
C PHE A 34 4.67 -5.06 -2.52
N ALA A 35 3.58 -5.52 -3.11
CA ALA A 35 3.28 -5.22 -4.52
C ALA A 35 2.63 -3.84 -4.63
N SER A 36 3.46 -2.80 -4.77
CA SER A 36 2.98 -1.45 -5.02
C SER A 36 2.19 -1.39 -6.34
N ARG A 37 1.26 -0.44 -6.43
CA ARG A 37 0.45 -0.19 -7.63
C ARG A 37 0.69 1.21 -8.14
N GLU A 38 0.41 1.43 -9.42
CA GLU A 38 0.43 2.76 -10.01
C GLU A 38 -0.58 3.67 -9.29
N MET A 39 -0.09 4.80 -8.81
CA MET A 39 -0.86 5.85 -8.16
C MET A 39 -0.97 7.04 -9.12
N PRO A 40 -1.89 7.99 -8.90
CA PRO A 40 -1.96 9.24 -9.68
C PRO A 40 -0.83 10.21 -9.27
N MET A 41 0.39 9.68 -9.13
CA MET A 41 1.63 10.37 -8.84
C MET A 41 2.79 9.53 -9.40
N PRO A 42 3.83 10.15 -10.00
CA PRO A 42 4.97 9.41 -10.51
C PRO A 42 5.71 8.66 -9.40
N TYR A 43 6.28 7.49 -9.74
CA TYR A 43 7.21 6.79 -8.85
C TYR A 43 8.37 7.72 -8.43
N GLY A 44 8.79 7.61 -7.17
CA GLY A 44 9.83 8.46 -6.58
C GLY A 44 9.31 9.72 -5.86
N TRP A 45 8.01 10.01 -5.95
CA TRP A 45 7.38 11.15 -5.26
C TRP A 45 6.57 10.77 -4.02
N GLY A 46 6.73 9.55 -3.51
CA GLY A 46 6.05 9.07 -2.29
C GLY A 46 4.75 8.29 -2.54
N THR A 47 4.75 7.44 -3.57
CA THR A 47 3.68 6.47 -3.90
C THR A 47 3.59 5.32 -2.91
#